data_AF-A0A957PWP7-F1
#
_entry.id   AF-A0A957PWP7-F1
#
_cell.length_a   1.000
_cell.length_b   1.000
_cell.length_c   1.000
_cell.angle_alpha   90.00
_cell.angle_beta   90.00
_cell.angle_gamma   90.00
#
_symmetry.space_group_name_H-M   'P 1'
#
loop_
_entity.id
_entity.type
_entity.pdbx_description
1 polymer ?
#
loop_
_entity_poly.entity_id
_entity_poly.type
_entity_poly.pdbx_seq_one_letter_code
_entity_poly.pdbx_strand_id
1 'polypeptide(L)'
;TYPLPEAQLDRFMFKVLVNYPPEAVETEVLRRYHRGFDAHALNDLNLQTVIQPAELPTLRQEIQAITVEEGILSYITQLANASRQSQDLLLGGSPRASITLLLAAKSYAALQGRSYVTPDDVKHVLPATYRHRIILRPEAEIEGLDADAVIRRFSAGVAVPR
;
A
#
# COMPACT_ATOMS: atom_id res chain seq x y z
N THR A 1 9.67 -21.88 9.01
CA THR A 1 9.73 -20.53 9.59
C THR A 1 8.40 -20.24 10.23
N TYR A 2 8.35 -19.87 11.51
CA TYR A 2 7.07 -19.49 12.13
C TYR A 2 6.54 -18.22 11.45
N PRO A 3 5.25 -18.16 11.08
CA PRO A 3 4.67 -16.94 10.55
C PRO A 3 4.77 -15.83 11.59
N LEU A 4 5.02 -14.60 11.14
CA LEU A 4 5.05 -13.44 12.03
C LEU A 4 3.66 -13.28 12.67
N PRO A 5 3.58 -13.07 13.99
CA PRO A 5 2.31 -12.74 14.64
C PRO A 5 1.66 -11.50 14.02
N GLU A 6 0.34 -11.44 14.05
CA GLU A 6 -0.47 -10.39 13.44
C GLU A 6 -0.13 -9.01 14.01
N ALA A 7 0.11 -8.94 15.32
CA ALA A 7 0.54 -7.72 16.00
C ALA A 7 1.89 -7.19 15.49
N GLN A 8 2.74 -8.07 14.95
CA GLN A 8 4.00 -7.68 14.31
C GLN A 8 3.79 -7.28 12.85
N LEU A 9 2.94 -8.01 12.11
CA LEU A 9 2.58 -7.66 10.73
C LEU A 9 1.93 -6.28 10.64
N ASP A 10 1.08 -5.91 11.60
CA ASP A 10 0.39 -4.61 11.61
C ASP A 10 1.34 -3.41 11.66
N ARG A 11 2.62 -3.61 12.03
CA ARG A 11 3.66 -2.57 12.03
C ARG A 11 4.20 -2.24 10.63
N PHE A 12 4.03 -3.11 9.65
CA PHE A 12 4.46 -2.86 8.28
C PHE A 12 3.49 -1.94 7.55
N MET A 13 3.98 -0.91 6.87
CA MET A 13 3.11 0.03 6.16
C MET A 13 2.28 -0.67 5.08
N PHE A 14 2.95 -1.45 4.22
CA PHE A 14 2.35 -2.14 3.08
C PHE A 14 2.64 -3.64 3.08
N LYS A 15 1.70 -4.43 2.56
CA LYS A 15 1.94 -5.75 1.99
C LYS A 15 1.90 -5.64 0.47
N VAL A 16 3.09 -5.70 -0.14
CA VAL A 16 3.28 -5.68 -1.59
C VAL A 16 3.31 -7.12 -2.10
N LEU A 17 2.54 -7.40 -3.14
CA LEU A 17 2.56 -8.69 -3.82
C LEU A 17 3.52 -8.58 -5.01
N VAL A 18 4.56 -9.40 -5.00
CA VAL A 18 5.55 -9.48 -6.08
C VAL A 18 5.37 -10.82 -6.78
N ASN A 19 4.87 -10.77 -8.02
CA ASN A 19 4.72 -11.94 -8.86
C ASN A 19 5.99 -12.14 -9.70
N TYR A 20 6.15 -13.34 -10.27
CA TYR A 20 7.22 -13.57 -11.25
C TYR A 20 7.07 -12.65 -12.46
N PRO A 21 8.17 -12.10 -12.98
CA PRO A 21 8.14 -11.28 -14.17
C PRO A 21 7.73 -12.12 -15.40
N PRO A 22 7.24 -11.49 -16.48
CA PRO A 22 7.07 -12.16 -17.76
C PRO A 22 8.40 -12.72 -18.27
N GLU A 23 8.34 -13.82 -19.03
CA GLU A 23 9.52 -14.51 -19.59
C GLU A 23 10.50 -13.57 -20.30
N ALA A 24 9.99 -12.58 -21.05
CA ALA A 24 10.81 -11.61 -21.77
C ALA A 24 11.65 -10.74 -20.81
N VAL A 25 11.08 -10.34 -19.67
CA VAL A 25 11.78 -9.56 -18.64
C VAL A 25 12.80 -10.42 -17.92
N GLU A 26 12.43 -11.66 -17.59
CA GLU A 26 13.34 -12.62 -16.95
C GLU A 26 14.55 -12.95 -17.86
N THR A 27 14.30 -13.18 -19.14
CA THR A 27 15.35 -13.40 -20.15
C THR A 27 16.30 -12.20 -20.25
N GLU A 28 15.79 -10.98 -20.17
CA GLU A 28 16.63 -9.78 -20.17
C GLU A 28 17.47 -9.67 -18.89
N VAL A 29 16.91 -10.00 -17.72
CA VAL A 29 17.68 -10.08 -16.47
C VAL A 29 18.82 -11.09 -16.62
N LEU A 30 18.53 -12.31 -17.12
CA LEU A 30 19.55 -13.33 -17.37
C LEU A 30 20.63 -12.84 -18.36
N ARG A 31 20.24 -12.16 -19.43
CA ARG A 31 21.16 -11.60 -20.42
C ARG A 31 22.09 -10.55 -19.80
N ARG A 32 21.58 -9.70 -18.91
CA ARG A 32 22.39 -8.70 -18.20
C ARG A 32 23.42 -9.37 -17.28
N TYR A 33 22.99 -10.34 -16.47
CA TYR A 33 23.89 -11.10 -15.61
C TYR A 33 24.94 -11.88 -16.41
N HIS A 34 24.55 -12.49 -17.53
CA HIS A 34 25.49 -13.17 -18.43
C HIS A 34 26.54 -12.21 -19.02
N ARG A 35 26.15 -10.95 -19.28
CA ARG A 35 27.05 -9.88 -19.75
C ARG A 35 27.87 -9.23 -18.63
N GLY A 36 27.80 -9.74 -17.40
CA GLY A 36 28.62 -9.28 -16.27
C GLY A 36 27.97 -8.18 -15.42
N PHE A 37 26.66 -7.94 -15.53
CA PHE A 37 25.96 -7.10 -14.55
C PHE A 37 25.99 -7.75 -13.16
N ASP A 38 26.40 -6.99 -12.15
CA ASP A 38 26.36 -7.38 -10.74
C ASP A 38 25.59 -6.33 -9.93
N ALA A 39 24.47 -6.75 -9.33
CA ALA A 39 23.63 -5.89 -8.50
C ALA A 39 24.31 -5.50 -7.16
N HIS A 40 25.37 -6.19 -6.75
CA HIS A 40 26.14 -5.87 -5.54
C HIS A 40 27.25 -4.84 -5.81
N ALA A 41 27.68 -4.71 -7.07
CA ALA A 41 28.69 -3.74 -7.49
C ALA A 41 28.06 -2.42 -7.96
N LEU A 42 27.24 -1.80 -7.11
CA LEU A 42 26.50 -0.58 -7.46
C LEU A 42 27.41 0.58 -7.91
N ASN A 43 28.65 0.62 -7.45
CA ASN A 43 29.64 1.62 -7.85
C ASN A 43 30.02 1.52 -9.33
N ASP A 44 29.91 0.32 -9.92
CA ASP A 44 30.23 0.07 -11.33
C ASP A 44 29.08 0.47 -12.26
N LEU A 45 27.88 0.71 -11.70
CA LEU A 45 26.66 0.99 -12.45
C LEU A 45 26.51 2.47 -12.87
N ASN A 46 27.53 3.32 -12.65
CA ASN A 46 27.55 4.75 -12.96
C ASN A 46 26.23 5.47 -12.58
N LEU A 47 25.71 5.16 -11.39
CA LEU A 47 24.46 5.71 -10.90
C LEU A 47 24.63 7.20 -10.58
N GLN A 48 23.66 8.01 -10.98
CA GLN A 48 23.63 9.43 -10.65
C GLN A 48 22.78 9.65 -9.40
N THR A 49 23.35 10.33 -8.40
CA THR A 49 22.61 10.76 -7.22
C THR A 49 21.61 11.85 -7.60
N VAL A 50 20.32 11.54 -7.46
CA VAL A 50 19.23 12.49 -7.75
C VAL A 50 18.70 13.22 -6.52
N ILE A 51 18.92 12.66 -5.32
CA ILE A 51 18.50 13.22 -4.02
C ILE A 51 19.60 12.95 -3.00
N GLN A 52 19.92 13.95 -2.19
CA GLN A 52 20.84 13.85 -1.05
C GLN A 52 20.09 13.53 0.25
N PRO A 53 20.71 12.83 1.21
CA PRO A 53 20.08 12.52 2.49
C PRO A 53 19.58 13.76 3.27
N ALA A 54 20.26 14.89 3.11
CA ALA A 54 19.89 16.16 3.74
C ALA A 54 18.56 16.75 3.23
N GLU A 55 18.08 16.31 2.05
CA GLU A 55 16.83 16.76 1.45
C GLU A 55 15.61 15.97 1.95
N LEU A 56 15.83 14.77 2.52
CA LEU A 56 14.74 13.90 3.00
C LEU A 56 13.83 14.54 4.06
N PRO A 57 14.33 15.33 5.04
CA PRO A 57 13.46 16.03 5.98
C PRO A 57 12.52 17.02 5.30
N THR A 58 13.01 17.75 4.29
CA THR A 58 12.20 18.71 3.51
C THR A 58 11.10 17.99 2.75
N LEU A 59 11.42 16.89 2.06
CA LEU A 59 10.43 16.07 1.35
C LEU A 59 9.35 15.51 2.30
N ARG A 60 9.73 15.10 3.52
CA ARG A 60 8.76 14.67 4.54
C ARG A 60 7.84 15.80 4.99
N GLN A 61 8.37 17.02 5.14
CA GLN A 61 7.56 18.20 5.49
C GLN A 61 6.58 18.55 4.37
N GLU A 62 7.01 18.48 3.11
CA GLU A 62 6.14 18.69 1.94
C GLU A 62 4.98 17.69 1.90
N ILE A 63 5.27 16.40 2.08
CA ILE A 63 4.23 15.35 2.17
C ILE A 63 3.30 15.61 3.36
N GLN A 64 3.82 16.08 4.51
CA GLN A 64 3.01 16.43 5.68
C GLN A 64 2.11 17.64 5.41
N ALA A 65 2.53 18.58 4.56
CA ALA A 65 1.77 19.77 4.20
C ALA A 65 0.66 19.51 3.17
N ILE A 66 0.63 18.33 2.54
CA ILE A 66 -0.47 17.92 1.64
C ILE A 66 -1.82 18.08 2.35
N THR A 67 -2.71 18.81 1.69
CA THR A 67 -4.05 19.15 2.18
C THR A 67 -4.95 17.91 2.16
N VAL A 68 -5.65 17.69 3.27
CA VAL A 68 -6.62 16.61 3.41
C VAL A 68 -7.91 17.22 3.94
N GLU A 69 -8.94 17.19 3.12
CA GLU A 69 -10.26 17.71 3.50
C GLU A 69 -10.98 16.76 4.46
N GLU A 70 -11.90 17.30 5.25
CA GLU A 70 -12.68 16.53 6.23
C GLU A 70 -13.46 15.38 5.56
N GLY A 71 -13.91 15.57 4.32
CA GLY A 71 -14.56 14.52 3.53
C GLY A 71 -13.68 13.29 3.31
N ILE A 72 -12.36 13.48 3.12
CA ILE A 72 -11.39 12.39 2.98
C ILE A 72 -11.16 11.68 4.32
N LEU A 73 -11.05 12.43 5.42
CA LEU A 73 -10.90 11.86 6.77
C LEU A 73 -12.12 11.00 7.14
N SER A 74 -13.32 11.51 6.85
CA SER A 74 -14.56 10.77 7.00
C SER A 74 -14.59 9.52 6.12
N TYR A 75 -14.19 9.63 4.85
CA TYR A 75 -14.13 8.50 3.93
C TYR A 75 -13.21 7.37 4.42
N ILE A 76 -11.99 7.70 4.87
CA ILE A 76 -11.04 6.74 5.46
C ILE A 76 -11.63 6.07 6.70
N THR A 77 -12.31 6.84 7.55
CA THR A 77 -12.96 6.31 8.76
C THR A 77 -14.10 5.37 8.42
N GLN A 78 -14.93 5.71 7.43
CA GLN A 78 -16.01 4.87 6.94
C GLN A 78 -15.49 3.57 6.33
N LEU A 79 -14.41 3.60 5.54
CA LEU A 79 -13.74 2.39 5.02
C LEU A 79 -13.26 1.48 6.16
N ALA A 80 -12.65 2.05 7.20
CA ALA A 80 -12.23 1.27 8.35
C ALA A 80 -13.42 0.62 9.07
N ASN A 81 -14.51 1.36 9.29
CA ASN A 81 -15.72 0.82 9.91
C ASN A 81 -16.38 -0.26 9.04
N ALA A 82 -16.48 -0.05 7.72
CA ALA A 82 -16.98 -1.04 6.78
C ALA A 82 -16.17 -2.34 6.84
N SER A 83 -14.84 -2.25 6.95
CA SER A 83 -13.99 -3.44 7.12
C SER A 83 -14.25 -4.16 8.46
N ARG A 84 -14.56 -3.45 9.54
CA ARG A 84 -14.84 -4.04 10.87
C ARG A 84 -16.23 -4.68 10.95
N GLN A 85 -17.17 -4.21 10.13
CA GLN A 85 -18.54 -4.71 10.07
C GLN A 85 -18.75 -5.75 8.95
N SER A 86 -17.73 -5.99 8.13
CA SER A 86 -17.81 -6.94 7.03
C SER A 86 -18.07 -8.37 7.53
N GLN A 87 -19.05 -9.03 6.93
CA GLN A 87 -19.36 -10.43 7.24
C GLN A 87 -18.26 -11.38 6.74
N ASP A 88 -17.48 -10.98 5.72
CA ASP A 88 -16.38 -11.76 5.17
C ASP A 88 -15.14 -11.78 6.08
N LEU A 89 -15.09 -10.92 7.12
CA LEU A 89 -13.92 -10.72 7.98
C LEU A 89 -14.15 -11.17 9.42
N LEU A 90 -13.18 -11.90 9.96
CA LEU A 90 -13.03 -12.16 11.38
C LEU A 90 -12.43 -10.94 12.09
N LEU A 91 -11.50 -10.26 11.41
CA LEU A 91 -10.84 -9.04 11.90
C LEU A 91 -10.75 -8.01 10.78
N GLY A 92 -11.26 -6.80 11.03
CA GLY A 92 -11.14 -5.64 10.14
C GLY A 92 -9.95 -4.74 10.49
N GLY A 93 -9.81 -3.63 9.75
CA GLY A 93 -8.69 -2.71 9.91
C GLY A 93 -8.65 -2.01 11.27
N SER A 94 -7.49 -2.05 11.92
CA SER A 94 -7.20 -1.33 13.17
C SER A 94 -7.17 0.21 12.97
N PRO A 95 -7.15 1.03 14.03
CA PRO A 95 -6.87 2.47 13.90
C PRO A 95 -5.53 2.75 13.19
N ARG A 96 -4.53 1.87 13.35
CA ARG A 96 -3.27 1.97 12.62
C ARG A 96 -3.45 1.80 11.12
N ALA A 97 -4.39 0.94 10.68
CA ALA A 97 -4.75 0.81 9.26
C ALA A 97 -5.22 2.15 8.68
N SER A 98 -6.11 2.87 9.40
CA SER A 98 -6.62 4.19 8.99
C SER A 98 -5.53 5.25 8.91
N ILE A 99 -4.65 5.32 9.92
CA ILE A 99 -3.50 6.24 9.91
C ILE A 99 -2.57 5.93 8.75
N THR A 100 -2.29 4.65 8.52
CA THR A 100 -1.41 4.19 7.44
C THR A 100 -1.99 4.51 6.07
N LEU A 101 -3.31 4.32 5.89
CA LEU A 101 -4.03 4.68 4.69
C LEU A 101 -3.96 6.19 4.40
N LEU A 102 -4.17 7.03 5.42
CA LEU A 102 -4.02 8.48 5.29
C LEU A 102 -2.61 8.87 4.84
N LEU A 103 -1.58 8.37 5.54
CA LEU A 103 -0.19 8.69 5.21
C LEU A 103 0.20 8.19 3.81
N ALA A 104 -0.28 7.01 3.42
CA ALA A 104 -0.07 6.46 2.08
C ALA A 104 -0.73 7.32 1.01
N ALA A 105 -1.97 7.77 1.23
CA ALA A 105 -2.71 8.60 0.28
C ALA A 105 -2.06 9.98 0.10
N LYS A 106 -1.57 10.60 1.19
CA LYS A 106 -0.80 11.86 1.12
C LYS A 106 0.49 11.69 0.31
N SER A 107 1.26 10.66 0.59
CA SER A 107 2.49 10.37 -0.16
C SER A 107 2.20 10.09 -1.63
N TYR A 108 1.12 9.35 -1.93
CA TYR A 108 0.73 9.07 -3.30
C TYR A 108 0.32 10.34 -4.04
N ALA A 109 -0.50 11.21 -3.44
CA ALA A 109 -0.86 12.50 -4.03
C ALA A 109 0.37 13.36 -4.33
N ALA A 110 1.33 13.43 -3.41
CA ALA A 110 2.60 14.15 -3.61
C ALA A 110 3.41 13.56 -4.78
N LEU A 111 3.50 12.23 -4.90
CA LEU A 111 4.17 11.56 -6.03
C LEU A 111 3.47 11.82 -7.38
N GLN A 112 2.16 12.11 -7.35
CA GLN A 112 1.40 12.56 -8.52
C GLN A 112 1.51 14.09 -8.77
N GLY A 113 2.35 14.81 -8.01
CA GLY A 113 2.54 16.25 -8.15
C GLY A 113 1.36 17.10 -7.66
N ARG A 114 0.45 16.53 -6.86
CA ARG A 114 -0.71 17.23 -6.29
C ARG A 114 -0.46 17.66 -4.86
N SER A 115 -1.05 18.78 -4.46
CA SER A 115 -0.99 19.34 -3.11
C SER A 115 -2.16 18.94 -2.20
N TYR A 116 -3.07 18.08 -2.68
CA TYR A 116 -4.25 17.62 -1.96
C TYR A 116 -4.57 16.16 -2.27
N VAL A 117 -5.19 15.48 -1.30
CA VAL A 117 -5.63 14.09 -1.43
C VAL A 117 -7.02 14.01 -2.07
N THR A 118 -7.19 13.07 -2.98
CA THR A 118 -8.47 12.71 -3.60
C THR A 118 -8.97 11.36 -3.10
N PRO A 119 -10.25 11.01 -3.28
CA PRO A 119 -10.75 9.69 -2.91
C PRO A 119 -10.10 8.55 -3.71
N ASP A 120 -9.66 8.82 -4.94
CA ASP A 120 -8.99 7.82 -5.78
C ASP A 120 -7.60 7.47 -5.25
N ASP A 121 -6.90 8.42 -4.61
CA ASP A 121 -5.62 8.13 -3.93
C ASP A 121 -5.81 7.15 -2.78
N VAL A 122 -6.87 7.36 -1.99
CA VAL A 122 -7.24 6.49 -0.88
C VAL A 122 -7.55 5.09 -1.41
N LYS A 123 -8.38 4.98 -2.46
CA LYS A 123 -8.72 3.70 -3.08
C LYS A 123 -7.50 2.98 -3.66
N HIS A 124 -6.60 3.73 -4.29
CA HIS A 124 -5.41 3.18 -4.93
C HIS A 124 -4.49 2.47 -3.92
N VAL A 125 -4.25 3.10 -2.77
CA VAL A 125 -3.32 2.55 -1.75
C VAL A 125 -4.02 1.66 -0.72
N LEU A 126 -5.35 1.59 -0.70
CA LEU A 126 -6.13 0.79 0.24
C LEU A 126 -5.72 -0.70 0.25
N PRO A 127 -5.59 -1.41 -0.88
CA PRO A 127 -5.22 -2.83 -0.85
C PRO A 127 -3.86 -3.07 -0.20
N ALA A 128 -2.84 -2.30 -0.59
CA ALA A 128 -1.49 -2.43 -0.05
C ALA A 128 -1.45 -2.18 1.46
N THR A 129 -2.29 -1.27 1.98
CA THR A 129 -2.35 -0.96 3.41
C THR A 129 -3.19 -1.95 4.22
N TYR A 130 -4.18 -2.64 3.63
CA TYR A 130 -5.12 -3.47 4.38
C TYR A 130 -4.86 -4.99 4.27
N ARG A 131 -4.19 -5.49 3.22
CA ARG A 131 -4.00 -6.93 2.95
C ARG A 131 -3.47 -7.77 4.11
N HIS A 132 -2.65 -7.22 4.99
CA HIS A 132 -2.07 -7.91 6.15
C HIS A 132 -2.68 -7.46 7.48
N ARG A 133 -3.73 -6.63 7.44
CA ARG A 133 -4.44 -6.07 8.59
C ARG A 133 -5.88 -6.57 8.69
N ILE A 134 -6.29 -7.45 7.80
CA ILE A 134 -7.59 -8.10 7.80
C ILE A 134 -7.40 -9.61 7.88
N ILE A 135 -8.31 -10.26 8.58
CA ILE A 135 -8.35 -11.72 8.68
C ILE A 135 -9.70 -12.15 8.13
N LEU A 136 -9.68 -12.95 7.07
CA LEU A 136 -10.88 -13.49 6.46
C LEU A 136 -11.49 -14.53 7.38
N ARG A 137 -12.82 -14.69 7.32
CA ARG A 137 -13.46 -15.85 7.91
C ARG A 137 -13.20 -17.10 7.07
N PRO A 138 -13.13 -18.29 7.67
CA PRO A 138 -12.97 -19.54 6.91
C PRO A 138 -14.02 -19.72 5.81
N GLU A 139 -15.27 -19.30 6.05
CA GLU A 139 -16.36 -19.41 5.07
C GLU A 139 -16.05 -18.59 3.80
N ALA A 140 -15.52 -17.37 3.95
CA ALA A 140 -15.13 -16.51 2.85
C ALA A 140 -13.96 -17.11 2.04
N GLU A 141 -12.99 -17.73 2.71
CA GLU A 141 -11.88 -18.42 2.04
C GLU A 141 -12.35 -19.65 1.26
N ILE A 142 -13.31 -20.41 1.80
CA ILE A 142 -13.92 -21.57 1.11
C ILE A 142 -14.70 -21.13 -0.14
N GLU A 143 -15.34 -19.96 -0.10
CA GLU A 143 -15.97 -19.33 -1.27
C GLU A 143 -14.95 -18.79 -2.30
N GLY A 144 -13.66 -18.94 -2.05
CA GLY A 144 -12.58 -18.54 -2.95
C GLY A 144 -12.23 -17.05 -2.88
N LEU A 145 -12.62 -16.36 -1.81
CA LEU A 145 -12.30 -14.95 -1.65
C LEU A 145 -10.88 -14.77 -1.12
N ASP A 146 -10.17 -13.83 -1.74
CA ASP A 146 -8.91 -13.33 -1.24
C ASP A 146 -9.08 -11.96 -0.55
N ALA A 147 -8.02 -11.50 0.10
CA ALA A 147 -7.99 -10.20 0.76
C ALA A 147 -8.37 -9.05 -0.17
N ASP A 148 -7.95 -9.10 -1.44
CA ASP A 148 -8.24 -8.04 -2.40
C ASP A 148 -9.72 -8.03 -2.81
N ALA A 149 -10.34 -9.19 -2.95
CA ALA A 149 -11.77 -9.33 -3.22
C ALA A 149 -12.60 -8.77 -2.07
N VAL A 150 -12.25 -9.12 -0.82
CA VAL A 150 -12.96 -8.59 0.36
C VAL A 150 -12.76 -7.08 0.50
N ILE A 151 -11.55 -6.58 0.23
CA ILE A 151 -11.26 -5.13 0.22
C ILE A 151 -12.11 -4.41 -0.82
N ARG A 152 -12.22 -4.95 -2.05
CA ARG A 152 -13.10 -4.39 -3.08
C ARG A 152 -14.57 -4.40 -2.64
N ARG A 153 -15.05 -5.48 -2.03
CA ARG A 153 -16.45 -5.61 -1.57
C ARG A 153 -16.80 -4.56 -0.52
N PHE A 154 -16.06 -4.48 0.58
CA PHE A 154 -16.42 -3.53 1.64
C PHE A 154 -16.23 -2.07 1.20
N SER A 155 -15.23 -1.79 0.35
CA SER A 155 -14.96 -0.42 -0.11
C SER A 155 -15.99 0.07 -1.13
N ALA A 156 -16.57 -0.83 -1.95
CA ALA A 156 -17.65 -0.49 -2.87
C ALA A 156 -18.94 -0.06 -2.14
N GLY A 157 -19.16 -0.53 -0.91
CA GLY A 157 -20.30 -0.14 -0.08
C GLY A 157 -20.18 1.24 0.58
N VAL A 158 -19.01 1.88 0.51
CA VAL A 158 -18.78 3.20 1.11
C VAL A 158 -18.92 4.29 0.06
N ALA A 159 -19.83 5.23 0.30
CA ALA A 159 -20.04 6.36 -0.59
C ALA A 159 -18.77 7.23 -0.70
N VAL A 160 -18.38 7.53 -1.93
CA VAL A 160 -17.24 8.40 -2.22
C VAL A 160 -17.69 9.85 -1.94
N PRO A 161 -16.91 10.64 -1.16
CA PRO A 161 -17.23 12.05 -0.97
C PRO A 161 -17.18 12.80 -2.30
N ARG A 162 -18.04 13.81 -2.43
CA ARG A 162 -18.07 14.69 -3.61
C ARG A 162 -16.98 15.75 -3.54
#